data_AF-A0A661A7L1-F1
#
_entry.id   AF-A0A661A7L1-F1
#
_cell.length_a   1.000
_cell.length_b   1.000
_cell.length_c   1.000
_cell.angle_alpha   90.00
_cell.angle_beta   90.00
_cell.angle_gamma   90.00
#
_symmetry.space_group_name_H-M   'P 1'
#
loop_
_entity.id
_entity.type
_entity.pdbx_description
1 polymer ?
#
loop_
_entity_poly.entity_id
_entity_poly.type
_entity_poly.pdbx_seq_one_letter_code
_entity_poly.pdbx_strand_id
1 'polypeptide(L)'
;MLEKPFDIVELALGAGASFVARGSSYHVPMLDGLIKKAILHKGFSVVDVITTCPINFGRRNKLSADGAKNLKYVESIVVPLSKYQKMPEEERIGKFPIGIFRQEEGLPELTEKYVQLENKLRGEE
;
A
#
# COMPACT_ATOMS: atom_id res chain seq x y z
N MET A 1 4.35 -6.09 21.49
CA MET A 1 3.33 -6.85 20.76
C MET A 1 3.69 -8.31 20.96
N LEU A 2 2.75 -9.15 21.42
CA LEU A 2 3.03 -10.57 21.65
C LEU A 2 2.97 -11.35 20.33
N GLU A 3 2.11 -10.93 19.39
CA GLU A 3 2.11 -11.47 18.04
C GLU A 3 3.10 -10.74 17.10
N LYS A 4 3.49 -11.45 16.05
CA LYS A 4 4.28 -10.90 14.96
C LYS A 4 3.36 -10.05 14.06
N PRO A 5 3.72 -8.79 13.75
CA PRO A 5 2.98 -8.01 12.77
C PRO A 5 3.13 -8.62 11.38
N PHE A 6 2.10 -8.50 10.55
CA PHE A 6 2.14 -8.88 9.14
C PHE A 6 2.24 -7.64 8.25
N ASP A 7 2.78 -7.83 7.04
CA ASP A 7 2.91 -6.77 6.05
C ASP A 7 1.68 -6.76 5.12
N ILE A 8 0.98 -5.62 5.04
CA ILE A 8 -0.23 -5.46 4.22
C ILE A 8 0.06 -5.61 2.72
N VAL A 9 1.22 -5.15 2.25
CA VAL A 9 1.64 -5.30 0.86
C VAL A 9 1.82 -6.79 0.55
N GLU A 10 2.58 -7.52 1.37
CA GLU A 10 2.77 -8.96 1.17
C GLU A 10 1.45 -9.73 1.24
N LEU A 11 0.57 -9.37 2.18
CA LEU A 11 -0.76 -9.96 2.28
C LEU A 11 -1.59 -9.71 1.02
N ALA A 12 -1.65 -8.48 0.53
CA ALA A 12 -2.42 -8.12 -0.67
C ALA A 12 -1.85 -8.78 -1.93
N LEU A 13 -0.52 -8.85 -2.05
CA LEU A 13 0.15 -9.56 -3.13
C LEU A 13 -0.20 -11.05 -3.13
N GLY A 14 -0.14 -11.70 -1.97
CA GLY A 14 -0.49 -13.11 -1.78
C GLY A 14 -1.99 -13.40 -1.98
N ALA A 15 -2.86 -12.44 -1.66
CA ALA A 15 -4.31 -12.53 -1.88
C ALA A 15 -4.73 -12.33 -3.35
N GLY A 16 -3.81 -11.93 -4.23
CA GLY A 16 -4.10 -11.75 -5.66
C GLY A 16 -4.68 -10.39 -6.04
N ALA A 17 -4.48 -9.34 -5.23
CA ALA A 17 -4.80 -7.98 -5.66
C ALA A 17 -4.03 -7.63 -6.94
N SER A 18 -4.69 -7.00 -7.92
CA SER A 18 -4.10 -6.65 -9.23
C SER A 18 -3.35 -5.32 -9.19
N PHE A 19 -3.66 -4.46 -8.22
CA PHE A 19 -2.89 -3.25 -7.92
C PHE A 19 -2.54 -3.20 -6.43
N VAL A 20 -1.25 -3.06 -6.12
CA VAL A 20 -0.76 -2.94 -4.74
C VAL A 20 0.28 -1.82 -4.67
N ALA A 21 0.05 -0.85 -3.80
CA ALA A 21 0.97 0.25 -3.56
C ALA A 21 1.12 0.55 -2.06
N ARG A 22 2.26 1.13 -1.67
CA ARG A 22 2.48 1.72 -0.34
C ARG A 22 2.86 3.19 -0.46
N GLY A 23 2.18 4.05 0.29
CA GLY A 23 2.47 5.47 0.39
C GLY A 23 2.80 5.90 1.83
N SER A 24 3.00 7.20 2.03
CA SER A 24 3.19 7.77 3.36
C SER A 24 2.53 9.13 3.47
N SER A 25 2.03 9.44 4.67
CA SER A 25 1.45 10.75 5.01
C SER A 25 2.43 11.92 4.90
N TYR A 26 3.74 11.66 4.87
CA TYR A 26 4.76 12.68 4.63
C TYR A 26 4.89 13.07 3.14
N HIS A 27 4.79 12.09 2.23
CA HIS A 27 4.98 12.29 0.79
C HIS A 27 3.64 12.52 0.07
N VAL A 28 2.94 13.60 0.40
CA VAL A 28 1.56 13.88 -0.07
C VAL A 28 1.41 13.81 -1.61
N PRO A 29 2.25 14.47 -2.44
CA PRO A 29 2.07 14.44 -3.89
C PRO A 29 2.22 13.03 -4.49
N MET A 30 3.09 12.21 -3.89
CA MET A 30 3.25 10.81 -4.28
C MET A 30 1.99 10.02 -3.93
N LEU A 31 1.49 10.19 -2.70
CA LEU A 31 0.28 9.52 -2.22
C LEU A 31 -0.94 9.86 -3.09
N ASP A 32 -1.14 11.12 -3.45
CA ASP A 32 -2.21 11.55 -4.36
C ASP A 32 -2.12 10.83 -5.71
N GLY A 33 -0.90 10.71 -6.26
CA GLY A 33 -0.64 9.97 -7.49
C GLY A 33 -0.93 8.48 -7.37
N LEU A 34 -0.59 7.86 -6.24
CA LEU A 34 -0.88 6.45 -5.97
C LEU A 34 -2.39 6.20 -5.86
N ILE A 35 -3.11 7.03 -5.10
CA ILE A 35 -4.56 6.92 -4.93
C ILE A 35 -5.26 7.13 -6.28
N LYS A 36 -4.86 8.14 -7.06
CA LYS A 36 -5.41 8.36 -8.40
C LYS A 36 -5.22 7.15 -9.31
N LYS A 37 -4.02 6.55 -9.33
CA LYS A 37 -3.74 5.35 -10.13
C LYS A 37 -4.57 4.15 -9.66
N ALA A 38 -4.71 3.97 -8.34
CA ALA A 38 -5.50 2.90 -7.74
C ALA A 38 -6.99 3.00 -8.10
N ILE A 39 -7.55 4.21 -8.13
CA ILE A 39 -8.94 4.49 -8.53
C ILE A 39 -9.17 4.22 -10.02
N LEU A 40 -8.19 4.57 -10.86
CA LEU A 40 -8.29 4.40 -12.32
C LEU A 40 -7.99 2.98 -12.80
N HIS A 41 -7.36 2.17 -11.96
CA HIS A 41 -7.02 0.80 -12.28
C HIS A 41 -8.29 -0.06 -12.38
N LYS A 42 -8.39 -0.86 -13.45
CA LYS A 42 -9.45 -1.87 -13.60
C LYS A 42 -9.03 -3.14 -12.89
N GLY A 43 -9.61 -3.40 -11.72
CA GLY A 43 -9.25 -4.50 -10.86
C GLY A 43 -9.30 -4.15 -9.37
N PHE A 44 -8.86 -5.08 -8.54
CA PHE A 44 -8.83 -4.88 -7.09
C PHE A 44 -7.53 -4.19 -6.65
N SER A 45 -7.69 -2.96 -6.15
CA SER A 45 -6.59 -2.09 -5.72
C SER A 45 -6.45 -2.02 -4.21
N VAL A 46 -5.22 -2.19 -3.69
CA VAL A 46 -4.85 -1.95 -2.29
C VAL A 46 -3.78 -0.87 -2.21
N VAL A 47 -4.04 0.17 -1.42
CA VAL A 47 -3.06 1.21 -1.09
C VAL A 47 -2.83 1.24 0.42
N ASP A 48 -1.68 0.73 0.85
CA ASP A 48 -1.22 0.80 2.24
C ASP A 48 -0.58 2.16 2.52
N VAL A 49 -0.97 2.86 3.58
CA VAL A 49 -0.49 4.22 3.86
C VAL A 49 0.11 4.31 5.25
N ILE A 50 1.42 4.57 5.31
CA ILE A 50 2.10 4.83 6.58
C ILE A 50 1.72 6.23 7.07
N THR A 51 0.95 6.25 8.16
CA THR A 51 0.46 7.47 8.80
C THR A 51 1.12 7.72 10.14
N THR A 52 1.07 8.97 10.60
CA THR A 52 1.45 9.31 11.97
C THR A 52 0.25 9.25 12.91
N CYS A 53 0.48 8.82 14.15
CA CYS A 53 -0.45 8.98 15.26
C CYS A 53 0.30 9.60 16.46
N PRO A 54 0.44 10.94 16.51
CA PRO A 54 1.32 11.61 17.50
C PRO A 54 0.91 11.31 18.95
N ILE A 55 -0.41 11.23 19.21
CA ILE A 55 -0.96 11.07 20.56
C ILE A 55 -0.75 9.65 21.08
N ASN A 56 -1.12 8.61 20.32
CA ASN A 56 -1.04 7.23 20.81
C ASN A 56 0.29 6.60 20.47
N PHE A 57 0.63 6.49 19.19
CA PHE A 57 1.87 5.84 18.77
C PHE A 57 3.10 6.65 19.19
N GLY A 58 3.08 7.96 18.92
CA GLY A 58 4.23 8.83 19.20
C GLY A 58 4.62 8.82 20.68
N ARG A 59 3.69 9.20 21.57
CA ARG A 59 3.92 9.22 23.03
C ARG A 59 4.32 7.85 23.59
N ARG A 60 3.70 6.75 23.14
CA ARG A 60 4.00 5.40 23.65
C ARG A 60 5.36 4.86 23.19
N ASN A 61 5.88 5.34 22.06
CA ASN A 61 7.16 4.91 21.50
C ASN A 61 8.30 5.92 21.72
N LYS A 62 8.15 6.81 22.71
CA LYS A 62 9.15 7.86 23.05
C LYS A 62 9.48 8.78 21.86
N LEU A 63 8.59 8.88 20.88
CA LEU A 63 8.62 9.92 19.86
C LEU A 63 7.97 11.18 20.43
N SER A 64 8.14 12.30 19.74
CA SER A 64 7.51 13.55 20.18
C SER A 64 5.98 13.43 20.17
N ALA A 65 5.29 14.21 21.01
CA ALA A 65 3.84 14.41 20.84
C ALA A 65 3.51 15.40 19.72
N ASP A 66 4.54 16.05 19.16
CA ASP A 66 4.46 17.01 18.07
C ASP A 66 4.20 16.31 16.72
N GLY A 67 3.15 16.74 16.01
CA GLY A 67 2.76 16.14 14.74
C GLY A 67 3.81 16.28 13.64
N ALA A 68 4.46 17.44 13.52
CA ALA A 68 5.49 17.67 12.51
C ALA A 68 6.73 16.81 12.75
N LYS A 69 7.14 16.63 14.01
CA LYS A 69 8.24 15.73 14.36
C LYS A 69 7.91 14.26 14.06
N ASN A 70 6.66 13.84 14.23
CA ASN A 70 6.28 12.48 13.84
C ASN A 70 6.22 12.29 12.32
N LEU A 71 5.81 13.31 11.57
CA LEU A 71 5.89 13.28 10.10
C LEU A 71 7.34 13.10 9.64
N LYS A 72 8.30 13.74 10.30
CA LYS A 72 9.74 13.51 10.08
C LYS A 72 10.22 12.12 10.47
N TYR A 73 9.61 11.51 11.49
CA TYR A 73 9.85 10.09 11.77
C TYR A 73 9.34 9.19 10.65
N VAL A 74 8.14 9.45 10.10
CA VAL A 74 7.63 8.72 8.94
C VAL A 74 8.59 8.84 7.75
N GLU A 75 9.07 10.05 7.44
CA GLU A 75 10.10 10.28 6.41
C GLU A 75 11.35 9.41 6.63
N SER A 76 11.83 9.29 7.86
CA SER A 76 13.09 8.59 8.14
C SER A 76 13.00 7.07 8.01
N ILE A 77 11.81 6.49 8.15
CA ILE A 77 11.60 5.04 8.07
C ILE A 77 11.11 4.57 6.70
N VAL A 78 10.76 5.47 5.78
CA VAL A 78 10.33 5.08 4.43
C VAL A 78 11.44 5.25 3.40
N VAL A 79 11.44 4.40 2.37
CA VAL A 79 12.44 4.43 1.29
C VAL A 79 11.74 4.15 -0.04
N PRO A 80 12.07 4.83 -1.15
CA PRO A 80 11.53 4.47 -2.46
C PRO A 80 11.82 3.00 -2.81
N LEU A 81 10.82 2.28 -3.35
CA LEU A 81 10.93 0.85 -3.66
C LEU A 81 12.16 0.50 -4.51
N SER A 82 12.46 1.33 -5.52
CA SER A 82 13.62 1.16 -6.41
C SER A 82 14.97 1.23 -5.68
N LYS A 83 15.05 2.01 -4.59
CA LYS A 83 16.23 2.08 -3.72
C LYS A 83 16.22 0.90 -2.75
N TYR A 84 15.09 0.59 -2.12
CA TYR A 84 14.96 -0.51 -1.16
C TYR A 84 15.43 -1.85 -1.74
N GLN A 85 15.06 -2.16 -2.99
CA GLN A 85 15.48 -3.39 -3.68
C GLN A 85 17.00 -3.52 -3.90
N LYS A 86 17.73 -2.40 -3.91
CA LYS A 86 19.19 -2.35 -4.14
C LYS A 86 19.99 -2.26 -2.85
N MET A 87 19.33 -1.99 -1.71
CA MET A 87 19.99 -1.91 -0.41
C MET A 87 20.38 -3.31 0.09
N PRO A 88 21.50 -3.45 0.81
CA PRO A 88 21.82 -4.65 1.59
C PRO A 88 20.70 -4.99 2.58
N GLU A 89 20.53 -6.26 2.89
CA GLU A 89 19.43 -6.72 3.77
C GLU A 89 19.49 -6.10 5.17
N GLU A 90 20.69 -5.91 5.70
CA GLU A 90 20.94 -5.27 7.00
C GLU A 90 20.40 -3.82 7.05
N GLU A 91 20.54 -3.07 5.96
CA GLU A 91 20.06 -1.68 5.87
C GLU A 91 18.54 -1.57 5.68
N ARG A 92 17.88 -2.67 5.32
CA ARG A 92 16.41 -2.73 5.17
C ARG A 92 15.69 -2.84 6.52
N ILE A 93 16.41 -3.23 7.58
CA ILE A 93 15.81 -3.42 8.91
C ILE A 93 15.21 -2.10 9.40
N GLY A 94 13.90 -2.12 9.68
CA GLY A 94 13.16 -0.94 10.13
C GLY A 94 12.86 0.09 9.03
N LYS A 95 13.09 -0.25 7.76
CA LYS A 95 12.72 0.56 6.61
C LYS A 95 11.51 -0.03 5.88
N PHE A 96 10.65 0.85 5.37
CA PHE A 96 9.45 0.47 4.63
C PHE A 96 9.54 0.99 3.19
N PRO A 97 9.47 0.10 2.17
CA PRO A 97 9.46 0.53 0.79
C PRO A 97 8.16 1.29 0.45
N ILE A 98 8.24 2.41 -0.27
CA ILE A 98 7.07 3.13 -0.80
C ILE A 98 7.12 3.17 -2.33
N GLY A 99 5.95 3.06 -2.98
CA GLY A 99 5.81 2.91 -4.42
C GLY A 99 4.73 1.91 -4.80
N ILE A 100 4.70 1.56 -6.08
CA ILE A 100 3.81 0.54 -6.65
C ILE A 100 4.57 -0.79 -6.65
N PHE A 101 4.00 -1.81 -6.02
CA PHE A 101 4.55 -3.18 -5.93
C PHE A 101 3.97 -4.09 -7.01
N ARG A 102 2.70 -3.88 -7.36
CA ARG A 102 2.01 -4.56 -8.46
C ARG A 102 1.05 -3.60 -9.14
N GLN A 103 1.04 -3.66 -10.46
CA GLN A 103 0.01 -3.06 -11.31
C GLN A 103 -0.12 -3.96 -12.53
N GLU A 104 -1.10 -4.86 -12.51
CA GLU A 104 -1.34 -5.86 -13.53
C GLU A 104 -2.68 -5.59 -14.21
N GLU A 105 -2.63 -5.21 -15.48
CA GLU A 105 -3.81 -4.88 -16.28
C GLU A 105 -4.36 -6.14 -16.98
N GLY A 106 -5.64 -6.13 -17.32
CA GLY A 106 -6.28 -7.21 -18.10
C GLY A 106 -6.78 -8.39 -17.27
N LEU A 107 -6.72 -8.30 -15.94
CA LEU A 107 -7.40 -9.24 -15.06
C LEU A 107 -8.90 -8.92 -15.02
N PRO A 108 -9.78 -9.90 -15.31
CA PRO A 108 -11.22 -9.67 -15.33
C PRO A 108 -11.77 -9.36 -13.93
N GLU A 109 -12.56 -8.30 -13.82
CA GLU A 109 -13.23 -7.92 -12.57
C GLU A 109 -14.36 -8.91 -12.20
N LEU A 110 -14.73 -8.93 -10.92
CA LEU A 110 -15.89 -9.71 -10.48
C LEU A 110 -17.17 -9.28 -11.23
N THR A 111 -17.37 -7.98 -11.39
CA THR A 111 -18.51 -7.38 -12.11
C THR A 111 -18.52 -7.82 -13.57
N GLU A 112 -17.38 -7.79 -14.26
CA GLU A 112 -17.24 -8.26 -15.64
C GLU A 112 -17.58 -9.76 -15.76
N LYS A 113 -17.01 -10.61 -14.87
CA LYS A 113 -17.34 -12.04 -14.83
C LYS A 113 -18.80 -12.30 -14.49
N TYR A 114 -19.38 -11.48 -13.63
CA TYR A 114 -20.77 -11.62 -13.22
C TYR A 114 -21.72 -11.30 -14.37
N VAL A 115 -21.45 -10.23 -15.13
CA VAL A 115 -22.22 -9.89 -16.34
C VAL A 115 -22.07 -10.99 -17.41
N GLN A 116 -20.87 -11.52 -17.61
CA GLN A 116 -20.66 -12.66 -18.52
C GLN A 116 -21.49 -13.88 -18.11
N LEU A 117 -21.55 -14.17 -16.80
CA LEU A 117 -22.38 -15.25 -16.27
C LEU A 117 -23.87 -14.98 -16.50
N GLU A 118 -24.34 -13.75 -16.27
CA GLU A 118 -25.73 -13.36 -16.50
C GLU A 118 -26.14 -13.53 -17.97
N ASN A 119 -25.34 -13.01 -18.91
CA ASN A 119 -25.59 -13.11 -20.34
C ASN A 119 -25.67 -14.57 -20.80
N LYS A 120 -24.73 -15.40 -20.32
CA LYS A 120 -24.73 -16.84 -20.57
C LYS A 120 -26.01 -17.52 -20.06
N LEU A 121 -26.51 -17.12 -18.89
CA LEU A 121 -27.75 -17.67 -18.33
C LEU A 121 -29.00 -17.16 -19.06
N ARG A 122 -28.94 -16.00 -19.71
CA ARG A 122 -30.02 -15.42 -20.53
C ARG A 122 -30.06 -15.96 -21.97
N GLY A 123 -29.00 -16.63 -22.44
CA GLY A 123 -28.87 -17.08 -23.83
C GLY A 123 -28.51 -15.95 -24.80
N GLU A 124 -27.97 -14.85 -24.27
CA GLU A 124 -27.48 -13.69 -25.02
C GLU A 124 -25.95 -13.86 -25.15
N GLU A 125 -25.50 -14.67 -26.11
CA GLU A 125 -24.07 -14.78 -26.46
C GLU A 125 -23.62 -13.69 -27.44
#